data_AF-A0A813HPG2-F1
#
_entry.id   AF-A0A813HPG2-F1
#
_cell.length_a   1.000
_cell.length_b   1.000
_cell.length_c   1.000
_cell.angle_alpha   90.00
_cell.angle_beta   90.00
_cell.angle_gamma   90.00
#
_symmetry.space_group_name_H-M   'P 1'
#
loop_
_entity.id
_entity.type
_entity.pdbx_description
1 polymer ?
#
loop_
_entity_poly.entity_id
_entity_poly.type
_entity_poly.pdbx_seq_one_letter_code
_entity_poly.pdbx_strand_id
1 'polypeptide(L)'
;MARMGRSRPGRCLVVTAAAALVLLQLTRPQSFVGPPGPKAVHRSASQSPSVSLEASLVAAAVGLAPLIVAPQASVAEGWEMMVAAPLGLINTGLNVFKFCLGIYALLSWLYAFGIAKRDNEIVQKVQGALSGLVDPVLQPLRAIIPAIGGFDISFMVLWFVIEQAQAAAVSIMVGAMSYNTLEYF
;
A
#
# COMPACT_ATOMS: atom_id res chain seq x y z
N MET A 1 -50.33 8.06 17.29
CA MET A 1 -50.26 7.79 15.83
C MET A 1 -48.80 8.00 15.41
N ALA A 2 -48.02 6.91 15.27
CA ALA A 2 -47.63 6.28 13.99
C ALA A 2 -46.63 7.14 13.19
N ARG A 3 -45.49 6.69 12.66
CA ARG A 3 -44.80 5.39 12.60
C ARG A 3 -43.42 5.68 11.97
N MET A 4 -42.42 4.87 12.32
CA MET A 4 -41.32 4.39 11.45
C MET A 4 -40.31 5.37 10.82
N GLY A 5 -39.04 5.10 11.14
CA GLY A 5 -37.87 5.59 10.43
C GLY A 5 -37.75 5.05 9.00
N ARG A 6 -36.90 5.73 8.22
CA ARG A 6 -36.50 5.29 6.88
C ARG A 6 -34.99 5.42 6.76
N SER A 7 -34.29 4.30 6.99
CA SER A 7 -32.90 4.13 6.55
C SER A 7 -32.90 4.24 5.02
N ARG A 8 -32.00 5.03 4.44
CA ARG A 8 -31.89 5.15 2.98
C ARG A 8 -31.19 3.89 2.42
N PRO A 9 -31.90 3.03 1.65
CA PRO A 9 -31.42 1.72 1.21
C PRO A 9 -30.52 1.77 -0.04
N GLY A 10 -29.78 2.87 -0.24
CA GLY A 10 -29.08 3.15 -1.49
C GLY A 10 -27.75 2.43 -1.67
N ARG A 11 -27.07 2.02 -0.59
CA ARG A 11 -25.72 1.45 -0.67
C ARG A 11 -25.72 -0.04 -0.96
N CYS A 12 -26.70 -0.80 -0.46
CA CYS A 12 -26.82 -2.23 -0.79
C CYS A 12 -27.16 -2.46 -2.27
N LEU A 13 -28.06 -1.65 -2.86
CA LEU A 13 -28.53 -1.88 -4.22
C LEU A 13 -27.43 -1.63 -5.28
N VAL A 14 -26.61 -0.61 -5.07
CA VAL A 14 -25.50 -0.27 -5.98
C VAL A 14 -24.37 -1.29 -5.89
N VAL A 15 -24.06 -1.79 -4.68
CA VAL A 15 -23.04 -2.83 -4.49
C VAL A 15 -23.51 -4.19 -5.06
N THR A 16 -24.80 -4.49 -4.96
CA THR A 16 -25.37 -5.73 -5.54
C THR A 16 -25.39 -5.70 -7.08
N ALA A 17 -25.62 -4.52 -7.69
CA ALA A 17 -25.59 -4.35 -9.15
C ALA A 17 -24.18 -4.46 -9.75
N ALA A 18 -23.16 -3.94 -9.06
CA ALA A 18 -21.77 -4.03 -9.51
C ALA A 18 -21.23 -5.47 -9.43
N ALA A 19 -21.58 -6.23 -8.39
CA ALA A 19 -21.18 -7.63 -8.25
C ALA A 19 -21.84 -8.56 -9.30
N ALA A 20 -23.10 -8.27 -9.68
CA ALA A 20 -23.81 -9.04 -10.71
C ALA A 20 -23.22 -8.86 -12.12
N LEU A 21 -22.72 -7.66 -12.45
CA LEU A 21 -22.04 -7.39 -13.71
C LEU A 21 -20.68 -8.11 -13.82
N VAL A 22 -19.97 -8.29 -12.70
CA VAL A 22 -18.73 -9.09 -12.65
C VAL A 22 -19.01 -10.59 -12.81
N LEU A 23 -20.09 -11.10 -12.21
CA LEU A 23 -20.52 -12.50 -12.35
C LEU A 23 -20.98 -12.86 -13.79
N LEU A 24 -21.50 -11.89 -14.55
CA LEU A 24 -21.91 -12.08 -15.95
C LEU A 24 -20.73 -12.15 -16.93
N GLN A 25 -19.56 -11.62 -16.58
CA GLN A 25 -18.37 -11.70 -17.44
C GLN A 25 -17.58 -12.99 -17.23
N LEU A 26 -17.75 -13.68 -16.11
CA LEU A 26 -17.13 -14.98 -15.81
C LEU A 26 -17.87 -16.18 -16.43
N THR A 27 -19.08 -15.97 -16.95
CA THR A 27 -19.96 -17.02 -17.52
C THR A 27 -19.90 -17.15 -19.04
N ARG A 28 -19.02 -16.40 -19.73
CA ARG A 28 -18.83 -16.61 -21.18
C ARG A 28 -17.97 -17.87 -21.44
N PRO A 29 -18.40 -18.78 -22.33
CA PRO A 29 -18.02 -20.19 -22.30
C PRO A 29 -16.56 -20.45 -22.67
N GLN A 30 -15.83 -21.12 -21.79
CA GLN A 30 -14.57 -21.81 -22.12
C GLN A 30 -14.96 -23.13 -22.77
N SER A 31 -14.94 -23.22 -24.11
CA SER A 31 -15.24 -24.46 -24.81
C SER A 31 -14.15 -25.51 -24.55
N PHE A 32 -14.56 -26.55 -23.83
CA PHE A 32 -13.80 -27.66 -23.29
C PHE A 32 -13.21 -28.61 -24.36
N VAL A 33 -12.02 -29.17 -24.07
CA VAL A 33 -11.23 -30.07 -24.93
C VAL A 33 -11.66 -31.53 -24.73
N GLY A 34 -11.94 -32.26 -25.81
CA GLY A 34 -12.34 -33.68 -25.79
C GLY A 34 -11.18 -34.69 -25.66
N PRO A 35 -11.44 -35.93 -25.23
CA PRO A 35 -10.43 -36.99 -25.07
C PRO A 35 -9.93 -37.58 -26.40
N PRO A 36 -8.75 -38.23 -26.42
CA PRO A 36 -8.00 -38.45 -27.65
C PRO A 36 -8.50 -39.67 -28.43
N GLY A 37 -8.87 -39.45 -29.69
CA GLY A 37 -9.11 -40.51 -30.67
C GLY A 37 -7.82 -40.93 -31.40
N PRO A 38 -7.62 -42.23 -31.70
CA PRO A 38 -6.41 -42.71 -32.36
C PRO A 38 -6.33 -42.32 -33.85
N LYS A 39 -5.44 -41.34 -34.09
CA LYS A 39 -4.64 -40.99 -35.28
C LYS A 39 -5.27 -41.13 -36.67
N ALA A 40 -5.66 -39.98 -37.22
CA ALA A 40 -5.51 -39.71 -38.65
C ALA A 40 -4.36 -38.71 -38.85
N VAL A 41 -3.25 -39.18 -39.42
CA VAL A 41 -2.13 -38.34 -39.87
C VAL A 41 -2.57 -37.63 -41.15
N HIS A 42 -2.77 -36.31 -41.11
CA HIS A 42 -2.67 -35.45 -42.30
C HIS A 42 -2.27 -34.01 -41.91
N ARG A 43 -0.95 -33.77 -42.00
CA ARG A 43 -0.26 -32.60 -42.57
C ARG A 43 -0.77 -31.17 -42.28
N SER A 44 0.00 -30.48 -41.44
CA SER A 44 0.33 -29.04 -41.39
C SER A 44 -0.68 -27.99 -41.86
N ALA A 45 -1.21 -27.23 -40.91
CA ALA A 45 -1.26 -25.77 -41.01
C ALA A 45 -1.18 -25.17 -39.59
N SER A 46 -0.26 -24.23 -39.42
CA SER A 46 0.00 -23.45 -38.22
C SER A 46 -1.28 -22.81 -37.65
N GLN A 47 -1.83 -23.35 -36.56
CA GLN A 47 -2.86 -22.66 -35.81
C GLN A 47 -2.16 -21.76 -34.79
N SER A 48 -1.77 -20.59 -35.28
CA SER A 48 -1.29 -19.45 -34.49
C SER A 48 -2.28 -19.16 -33.35
N PRO A 49 -1.81 -18.82 -32.15
CA PRO A 49 -2.69 -18.40 -31.08
C PRO A 49 -3.38 -17.11 -31.52
N SER A 50 -4.61 -17.23 -32.04
CA SER A 50 -5.49 -16.10 -32.31
C SER A 50 -6.02 -15.60 -30.97
N VAL A 51 -5.12 -15.10 -30.12
CA VAL A 51 -5.49 -14.10 -29.10
C VAL A 51 -6.07 -12.99 -29.94
N SER A 52 -7.41 -12.97 -30.01
CA SER A 52 -8.13 -12.20 -31.00
C SER A 52 -7.67 -10.75 -30.89
N LEU A 53 -7.23 -10.20 -32.01
CA LEU A 53 -6.74 -8.82 -32.09
C LEU A 53 -7.76 -7.88 -31.44
N GLU A 54 -9.05 -8.20 -31.61
CA GLU A 54 -10.23 -7.67 -30.93
C GLU A 54 -10.13 -7.67 -29.40
N ALA A 55 -9.76 -8.78 -28.76
CA ALA A 55 -9.61 -8.86 -27.30
C ALA A 55 -8.42 -8.02 -26.80
N SER A 56 -7.33 -7.96 -27.57
CA SER A 56 -6.18 -7.10 -27.27
C SER A 56 -6.49 -5.62 -27.50
N LEU A 57 -7.24 -5.29 -28.54
CA LEU A 57 -7.73 -3.94 -28.85
C LEU A 57 -8.74 -3.46 -27.82
N VAL A 58 -9.65 -4.32 -27.37
CA VAL A 58 -10.61 -3.99 -26.31
C VAL A 58 -9.90 -3.83 -24.97
N ALA A 59 -8.93 -4.71 -24.63
CA ALA A 59 -8.13 -4.54 -23.42
C ALA A 59 -7.27 -3.26 -23.45
N ALA A 60 -6.68 -2.92 -24.61
CA ALA A 60 -5.93 -1.69 -24.80
C ALA A 60 -6.84 -0.45 -24.78
N ALA A 61 -8.02 -0.50 -25.39
CA ALA A 61 -9.00 0.59 -25.41
C ALA A 61 -9.63 0.80 -24.03
N VAL A 62 -9.88 -0.26 -23.27
CA VAL A 62 -10.34 -0.18 -21.87
C VAL A 62 -9.24 0.38 -20.97
N GLY A 63 -7.98 -0.01 -21.20
CA GLY A 63 -6.82 0.56 -20.49
C GLY A 63 -6.58 2.04 -20.77
N LEU A 64 -6.92 2.51 -21.98
CA LEU A 64 -6.79 3.91 -22.41
C LEU A 64 -8.07 4.75 -22.25
N ALA A 65 -9.22 4.13 -21.97
CA ALA A 65 -10.50 4.82 -21.78
C ALA A 65 -10.45 5.96 -20.75
N PRO A 66 -9.71 5.86 -19.62
CA PRO A 66 -9.57 6.97 -18.68
C PRO A 66 -8.92 8.21 -19.29
N LEU A 67 -8.01 8.02 -20.26
CA LEU A 67 -7.26 9.10 -20.91
C LEU A 67 -8.10 9.88 -21.93
N ILE A 68 -9.15 9.25 -22.50
CA ILE A 68 -10.02 9.85 -23.52
C ILE A 68 -11.26 10.50 -22.90
N VAL A 69 -11.84 9.88 -21.86
CA VAL A 69 -13.11 10.33 -21.26
C VAL A 69 -12.90 11.52 -20.32
N ALA A 70 -11.74 11.67 -19.70
CA ALA A 70 -11.47 12.76 -18.76
C ALA A 70 -9.99 13.17 -18.73
N PRO A 71 -9.45 13.73 -19.84
CA PRO A 71 -8.07 14.21 -19.87
C PRO A 71 -7.81 15.33 -18.86
N GLN A 72 -8.81 16.15 -18.55
CA GLN A 72 -8.71 17.12 -17.46
C GLN A 72 -8.64 16.46 -16.08
N ALA A 73 -9.24 15.30 -15.80
CA ALA A 73 -9.18 14.69 -14.47
C ALA A 73 -7.79 14.11 -14.12
N SER A 74 -6.95 13.83 -15.13
CA SER A 74 -5.56 13.41 -14.92
C SER A 74 -4.59 14.59 -14.70
N VAL A 75 -4.99 15.83 -15.00
CA VAL A 75 -4.20 17.07 -14.77
C VAL A 75 -4.85 18.09 -13.84
N ALA A 76 -6.13 17.94 -13.48
CA ALA A 76 -6.92 18.98 -12.78
C ALA A 76 -6.58 19.13 -11.28
N GLU A 77 -5.84 18.21 -10.67
CA GLU A 77 -5.37 18.33 -9.28
C GLU A 77 -3.85 18.63 -9.26
N GLY A 78 -3.44 19.71 -9.94
CA GLY A 78 -2.04 19.97 -10.28
C GLY A 78 -1.08 20.15 -9.09
N TRP A 79 -1.57 20.54 -7.91
CA TRP A 79 -0.75 20.71 -6.69
C TRP A 79 -0.69 19.43 -5.85
N GLU A 80 -1.72 18.58 -5.91
CA GLU A 80 -1.77 17.35 -5.13
C GLU A 80 -0.66 16.40 -5.52
N MET A 81 -0.38 16.28 -6.82
CA MET A 81 0.69 15.43 -7.31
C MET A 81 2.08 15.96 -6.93
N MET A 82 2.23 17.28 -6.80
CA MET A 82 3.48 17.92 -6.37
C MET A 82 3.76 17.68 -4.89
N VAL A 83 2.74 17.45 -4.06
CA VAL A 83 2.88 17.23 -2.61
C VAL A 83 2.82 15.73 -2.27
N ALA A 84 1.89 14.99 -2.85
CA ALA A 84 1.63 13.58 -2.53
C ALA A 84 2.80 12.68 -2.89
N ALA A 85 3.45 12.88 -4.04
CA ALA A 85 4.58 12.07 -4.45
C ALA A 85 5.80 12.19 -3.50
N PRO A 86 6.33 13.40 -3.20
CA PRO A 86 7.44 13.53 -2.27
C PRO A 86 7.04 13.16 -0.83
N LEU A 87 5.82 13.48 -0.39
CA LEU A 87 5.34 13.06 0.93
C LEU A 87 5.28 11.53 1.05
N GLY A 88 4.84 10.84 -0.01
CA GLY A 88 4.83 9.37 -0.08
C GLY A 88 6.23 8.76 -0.03
N LEU A 89 7.22 9.39 -0.68
CA LEU A 89 8.62 8.98 -0.60
C LEU A 89 9.17 9.15 0.82
N ILE A 90 8.90 10.29 1.46
CA ILE A 90 9.30 10.55 2.85
C ILE A 90 8.64 9.54 3.79
N ASN A 91 7.34 9.28 3.62
CA ASN A 91 6.61 8.31 4.41
C ASN A 91 7.21 6.91 4.31
N THR A 92 7.57 6.50 3.09
CA THR A 92 8.27 5.24 2.83
C THR A 92 9.63 5.22 3.54
N GLY A 93 10.43 6.29 3.44
CA GLY A 93 11.71 6.40 4.13
C GLY A 93 11.58 6.33 5.65
N LEU A 94 10.60 7.02 6.23
CA LEU A 94 10.30 6.97 7.66
C LEU A 94 9.84 5.58 8.11
N ASN A 95 9.10 4.85 7.28
CA ASN A 95 8.72 3.47 7.57
C ASN A 95 9.92 2.53 7.59
N VAL A 96 10.86 2.68 6.64
CA VAL A 96 12.13 1.94 6.65
C VAL A 96 12.95 2.30 7.88
N PHE A 97 13.02 3.59 8.24
CA PHE A 97 13.69 4.03 9.46
C PHE A 97 13.06 3.43 10.72
N LYS A 98 11.72 3.42 10.85
CA LYS A 98 11.01 2.77 11.96
C LYS A 98 11.34 1.28 12.03
N PHE A 99 11.41 0.59 10.89
CA PHE A 99 11.82 -0.82 10.86
C PHE A 99 13.23 -1.02 11.43
N CYS A 100 14.19 -0.19 11.01
CA CYS A 100 15.55 -0.18 11.58
C CYS A 100 15.54 0.13 13.09
N LEU A 101 14.80 1.16 13.51
CA LEU A 101 14.61 1.52 14.91
C LEU A 101 14.06 0.34 15.73
N GLY A 102 13.12 -0.41 15.16
CA GLY A 102 12.54 -1.62 15.76
C GLY A 102 13.58 -2.73 15.95
N ILE A 103 14.39 -3.03 14.93
CA ILE A 103 15.47 -4.02 15.05
C ILE A 103 16.49 -3.58 16.11
N TYR A 104 16.87 -2.30 16.11
CA TYR A 104 17.81 -1.75 17.08
C TYR A 104 17.30 -1.86 18.53
N ALA A 105 16.02 -1.55 18.75
CA ALA A 105 15.37 -1.73 20.04
C ALA A 105 15.28 -3.21 20.45
N LEU A 106 14.94 -4.10 19.52
CA LEU A 106 14.92 -5.55 19.77
C LEU A 106 16.31 -6.06 20.18
N LEU A 107 17.39 -5.63 19.51
CA LEU A 107 18.75 -5.97 19.91
C LEU A 107 19.06 -5.50 21.34
N SER A 108 18.60 -4.30 21.72
CA SER A 108 18.78 -3.79 23.09
C SER A 108 18.11 -4.70 24.14
N TRP A 109 16.91 -5.20 23.85
CA TRP A 109 16.20 -6.13 24.73
C TRP A 109 16.84 -7.52 24.75
N LEU A 110 17.28 -8.02 23.60
CA LEU A 110 17.99 -9.29 23.53
C LEU A 110 19.27 -9.27 24.39
N TYR A 111 19.98 -8.13 24.44
CA TYR A 111 21.12 -7.97 25.34
C TYR A 111 20.70 -7.83 26.81
N ALA A 112 19.63 -7.09 27.10
CA ALA A 112 19.14 -6.89 28.46
C ALA A 112 18.72 -8.21 29.13
N PHE A 113 18.11 -9.12 28.36
CA PHE A 113 17.71 -10.46 28.83
C PHE A 113 18.80 -11.53 28.69
N GLY A 114 20.01 -11.16 28.24
CA GLY A 114 21.11 -12.11 28.06
C GLY A 114 20.88 -13.17 26.97
N ILE A 115 19.91 -12.95 26.07
CA ILE A 115 19.57 -13.87 24.96
C ILE A 115 20.62 -13.74 23.85
N ALA A 116 21.00 -12.51 23.51
CA ALA A 116 22.10 -12.25 22.59
C ALA A 116 23.38 -11.96 23.37
N LYS A 117 24.48 -12.51 22.89
CA LYS A 117 25.82 -12.17 23.38
C LYS A 117 26.43 -11.10 22.48
N ARG A 118 27.16 -10.16 23.09
CA ARG A 118 27.85 -9.08 22.37
C ARG A 118 29.11 -9.55 21.63
N ASP A 119 29.59 -10.76 21.87
CA ASP A 119 30.76 -11.35 21.21
C ASP A 119 30.49 -11.81 19.77
N ASN A 120 29.23 -11.89 19.36
CA ASN A 120 28.87 -12.32 18.01
C ASN A 120 29.13 -11.22 16.97
N GLU A 121 30.06 -11.47 16.06
CA GLU A 121 30.49 -10.55 15.00
C GLU A 121 29.32 -10.09 14.11
N ILE A 122 28.37 -10.98 13.79
CA ILE A 122 27.21 -10.63 12.94
C ILE A 122 26.33 -9.62 13.67
N VAL A 123 26.07 -9.86 14.95
CA VAL A 123 25.22 -8.98 15.77
C VAL A 123 25.89 -7.62 15.95
N GLN A 124 27.21 -7.59 16.19
CA GLN A 124 27.96 -6.33 16.26
C GLN A 124 27.93 -5.53 14.96
N LYS A 125 28.09 -6.19 13.80
CA LYS A 125 28.01 -5.51 12.49
C LYS A 125 26.63 -4.92 12.23
N VAL A 126 25.58 -5.68 12.49
CA VAL A 126 24.20 -5.22 12.34
C VAL A 126 23.92 -4.07 13.30
N GLN A 127 24.30 -4.20 14.57
CA GLN A 127 24.15 -3.14 15.57
C GLN A 127 24.91 -1.87 15.16
N GLY A 128 26.15 -1.99 14.67
CA GLY A 128 26.96 -0.86 14.22
C GLY A 128 26.36 -0.13 13.02
N ALA A 129 25.81 -0.88 12.06
CA ALA A 129 25.10 -0.29 10.92
C ALA A 129 23.82 0.44 11.36
N LEU A 130 23.07 -0.15 12.30
CA LEU A 130 21.84 0.43 12.84
C LEU A 130 22.12 1.66 13.71
N SER A 131 23.14 1.61 14.56
CA SER A 131 23.49 2.71 15.47
C SER A 131 23.87 3.96 14.68
N GLY A 132 24.59 3.81 13.56
CA GLY A 132 24.93 4.94 12.68
C GLY A 132 23.70 5.66 12.10
N LEU A 133 22.59 4.95 11.90
CA LEU A 133 21.33 5.53 11.41
C LEU A 133 20.45 6.05 12.54
N VAL A 134 20.36 5.31 13.65
CA VAL A 134 19.36 5.52 14.70
C VAL A 134 19.86 6.47 15.80
N ASP A 135 21.12 6.33 16.24
CA ASP A 135 21.65 7.12 17.36
C ASP A 135 21.62 8.64 17.17
N PRO A 136 21.88 9.25 15.99
CA PRO A 136 21.80 10.71 15.86
C PRO A 136 20.41 11.26 16.18
N VAL A 137 19.35 10.47 15.98
CA VAL A 137 17.98 10.85 16.29
C VAL A 137 17.59 10.42 17.71
N LEU A 138 18.10 9.28 18.18
CA LEU A 138 17.71 8.68 19.45
C LEU A 138 18.49 9.23 20.65
N GLN A 139 19.75 9.65 20.48
CA GLN A 139 20.61 10.14 21.56
C GLN A 139 20.05 11.41 22.25
N PRO A 140 19.54 12.43 21.51
CA PRO A 140 18.88 13.57 22.14
C PRO A 140 17.66 13.14 22.97
N LEU A 141 16.91 12.14 22.51
CA LEU A 141 15.74 11.62 23.22
C LEU A 141 16.15 10.88 24.51
N ARG A 142 17.22 10.08 24.44
CA ARG A 142 17.80 9.38 25.60
C ARG A 142 18.34 10.33 26.67
N ALA A 143 18.73 11.55 26.30
CA ALA A 143 19.14 12.58 27.27
C ALA A 143 17.96 13.10 28.10
N ILE A 144 16.74 13.07 27.55
CA ILE A 144 15.52 13.51 28.23
C ILE A 144 14.88 12.36 29.01
N ILE A 145 14.87 11.15 28.42
CA ILE A 145 14.23 9.96 29.00
C ILE A 145 15.30 8.86 29.16
N PRO A 146 15.91 8.72 30.34
CA PRO A 146 16.91 7.69 30.58
C PRO A 146 16.31 6.29 30.46
N ALA A 147 17.12 5.33 30.01
CA ALA A 147 16.73 3.92 30.01
C ALA A 147 16.56 3.42 31.46
N ILE A 148 15.48 2.69 31.72
CA ILE A 148 15.15 2.16 33.05
C ILE A 148 15.40 0.64 33.02
N GLY A 149 16.32 0.14 33.85
CA GLY A 149 16.55 -1.30 33.99
C GLY A 149 17.05 -2.01 32.72
N GLY A 150 17.75 -1.31 31.82
CA GLY A 150 18.20 -1.85 30.54
C GLY A 150 17.12 -1.90 29.45
N PHE A 151 15.91 -1.43 29.75
CA PHE A 151 14.82 -1.25 28.80
C PHE A 151 14.87 0.15 28.20
N ASP A 152 15.11 0.24 26.89
CA ASP A 152 15.10 1.52 26.16
C ASP A 152 13.64 1.96 25.93
N ILE A 153 13.14 2.95 26.68
CA ILE A 153 11.79 3.53 26.45
C ILE A 153 11.84 4.57 25.33
N SER A 154 13.00 5.19 25.12
CA SER A 154 13.23 6.28 24.18
C SER A 154 12.84 5.89 22.75
N PHE A 155 13.07 4.64 22.32
CA PHE A 155 12.66 4.22 20.98
C PHE A 155 11.13 4.20 20.82
N MET A 156 10.36 3.83 21.85
CA MET A 156 8.89 3.82 21.79
C MET A 156 8.37 5.24 21.61
N VAL A 157 8.96 6.19 22.33
CA VAL A 157 8.63 7.61 22.22
C VAL A 157 8.98 8.12 20.82
N LEU A 158 10.16 7.79 20.30
CA LEU A 158 10.56 8.19 18.95
C LEU A 158 9.60 7.61 17.89
N TRP A 159 9.25 6.32 18.02
CA TRP A 159 8.30 5.67 17.13
C TRP A 159 6.95 6.38 17.14
N PHE A 160 6.44 6.67 18.34
CA PHE A 160 5.17 7.38 18.51
C PHE A 160 5.21 8.77 17.87
N VAL A 161 6.28 9.54 18.08
CA VAL A 161 6.44 10.87 17.47
C VAL A 161 6.44 10.78 15.94
N ILE A 162 7.12 9.80 15.36
CA ILE A 162 7.13 9.59 13.91
C ILE A 162 5.72 9.26 13.40
N GLU A 163 4.98 8.39 14.09
CA GLU A 163 3.60 8.07 13.69
C GLU A 163 2.67 9.28 13.77
N GLN A 164 2.76 10.06 14.85
CA GLN A 164 1.97 11.27 14.99
C GLN A 164 2.31 12.29 13.88
N ALA A 165 3.58 12.39 13.49
CA ALA A 165 4.00 13.24 12.37
C ALA A 165 3.44 12.76 11.02
N GLN A 166 3.49 11.45 10.74
CA GLN A 166 2.94 10.87 9.51
C GLN A 166 1.40 11.02 9.46
N ALA A 167 0.71 10.74 10.55
CA ALA A 167 -0.74 10.90 10.65
C ALA A 167 -1.17 12.36 10.49
N ALA A 168 -0.45 13.30 11.12
CA ALA A 168 -0.71 14.73 10.96
C ALA A 168 -0.51 15.19 9.51
N ALA A 169 0.56 14.75 8.84
CA ALA A 169 0.80 15.10 7.44
C ALA A 169 -0.32 14.63 6.51
N VAL A 170 -0.80 13.39 6.69
CA VAL A 170 -1.95 12.87 5.94
C VAL A 170 -3.23 13.65 6.26
N SER A 171 -3.47 13.97 7.53
CA SER A 171 -4.66 14.73 7.93
C SER A 171 -4.67 16.15 7.35
N ILE A 172 -3.51 16.80 7.25
CA ILE A 172 -3.38 18.12 6.64
C ILE A 172 -3.66 18.03 5.14
N MET A 173 -3.10 17.02 4.46
CA MET A 173 -3.36 16.78 3.03
C MET A 173 -4.84 16.50 2.76
N VAL A 174 -5.47 15.61 3.54
CA VAL A 174 -6.90 15.31 3.42
C VAL A 174 -7.78 16.52 3.74
N GLY A 175 -7.41 17.31 4.74
CA GLY A 175 -8.07 18.57 5.03
C GLY A 175 -8.01 19.53 3.83
N ALA A 176 -6.84 19.70 3.23
CA ALA A 176 -6.65 20.55 2.05
C ALA A 176 -7.54 20.12 0.86
N MET A 177 -7.66 18.82 0.60
CA MET A 177 -8.57 18.28 -0.43
C MET A 177 -10.04 18.65 -0.14
N SER A 178 -10.45 18.59 1.12
CA SER A 178 -11.82 18.91 1.52
C SER A 178 -12.18 20.37 1.25
N TYR A 179 -11.25 21.32 1.41
CA TYR A 179 -11.52 22.74 1.17
C TYR A 179 -11.74 23.05 -0.32
N ASN A 180 -10.97 22.44 -1.22
CA ASN A 180 -11.10 22.62 -2.66
C ASN A 180 -12.52 22.25 -3.14
N THR A 181 -13.08 21.15 -2.63
CA THR A 181 -14.42 20.69 -3.03
C THR A 181 -15.58 21.63 -2.64
N LEU A 182 -15.39 22.49 -1.64
CA LEU A 182 -16.43 23.44 -1.19
C LEU A 182 -16.43 24.74 -2.01
N GLU A 183 -15.35 25.06 -2.73
CA GLU A 183 -15.32 26.22 -3.64
C GLU A 183 -16.13 25.98 -4.94
N TYR A 184 -16.48 24.72 -5.24
CA TYR A 184 -17.25 24.34 -6.44
C TYR A 184 -18.78 24.28 -6.21
N PHE A 185 -19.29 24.64 -5.03
CA PHE A 185 -20.73 24.72 -4.72
C PHE A 185 -21.13 26.13 -4.26
#